data_AF-A0A662AN31-F1
#
_entry.id   AF-A0A662AN31-F1
#
_cell.length_a   1.000
_cell.length_b   1.000
_cell.length_c   1.000
_cell.angle_alpha   90.00
_cell.angle_beta   90.00
_cell.angle_gamma   90.00
#
_symmetry.space_group_name_H-M   'P 1'
#
loop_
_entity.id
_entity.type
_entity.pdbx_description
1 polymer ?
#
loop_
_entity_poly.entity_id
_entity_poly.type
_entity_poly.pdbx_seq_one_letter_code
_entity_poly.pdbx_strand_id
1 'polypeptide(L)'
;SKPDLQLDYGMVKKEFTKAKGSTPQDLRKVIIAIRSAKLPDPEQYGNAGSFFKNPLVDRTIFSCIRVEYPDVPFYPDAGNQMKIPAAWLIEKSGWKGKRIGNVGTWPSQPLVLVNYDGATGQEIYDFSQKILEDVDRIFGVILEREVNVI
;
A
#
# COMPACT_ATOMS: atom_id res chain seq x y z
N SER A 1 -22.05 26.52 7.97
CA SER A 1 -22.05 25.19 8.59
C SER A 1 -20.62 24.88 9.06
N LYS A 2 -20.45 24.12 10.15
CA LYS A 2 -19.12 23.55 10.44
C LYS A 2 -18.83 22.49 9.36
N PRO A 3 -17.63 22.47 8.76
CA PRO A 3 -17.29 21.45 7.77
C PRO A 3 -17.32 20.07 8.44
N ASP A 4 -17.92 19.10 7.77
CA ASP A 4 -17.90 17.71 8.20
C ASP A 4 -16.51 17.12 7.88
N LEU A 5 -15.74 16.84 8.92
CA LEU A 5 -14.37 16.35 8.78
C LEU A 5 -14.37 14.82 8.80
N GLN A 6 -14.00 14.19 7.68
CA GLN A 6 -13.83 12.74 7.62
C GLN A 6 -12.50 12.33 8.28
N LEU A 7 -12.58 11.69 9.44
CA LEU A 7 -11.42 11.28 10.23
C LEU A 7 -11.18 9.77 10.27
N ASP A 8 -12.08 8.97 9.68
CA ASP A 8 -12.14 7.51 9.89
C ASP A 8 -11.05 6.72 9.14
N TYR A 9 -10.16 7.41 8.42
CA TYR A 9 -9.07 6.79 7.68
C TYR A 9 -7.82 6.57 8.55
N GLY A 10 -7.54 5.31 8.89
CA GLY A 10 -6.27 4.89 9.51
C GLY A 10 -5.91 5.67 10.78
N MET A 11 -4.74 6.31 10.79
CA MET A 11 -4.22 7.06 11.95
C MET A 11 -4.72 8.51 12.03
N VAL A 12 -5.51 8.97 11.06
CA VAL A 12 -5.90 10.39 10.91
C VAL A 12 -6.62 10.90 12.15
N LYS A 13 -7.64 10.18 12.65
CA LYS A 13 -8.36 10.54 13.87
C LYS A 13 -7.42 10.72 15.07
N LYS A 14 -6.51 9.76 15.28
CA LYS A 14 -5.57 9.77 16.41
C LYS A 14 -4.62 10.98 16.35
N GLU A 15 -3.99 11.22 15.20
CA GLU A 15 -3.04 12.32 15.03
C GLU A 15 -3.76 13.68 15.03
N PHE A 16 -4.97 13.76 14.48
CA PHE A 16 -5.79 14.98 14.49
C PHE A 16 -6.23 15.37 15.90
N THR A 17 -6.68 14.40 16.71
CA THR A 17 -6.99 14.64 18.13
C THR A 17 -5.75 15.03 18.92
N LYS A 18 -4.61 14.36 18.69
CA LYS A 18 -3.32 14.70 19.33
C LYS A 18 -2.87 16.13 19.02
N ALA A 19 -3.06 16.58 17.78
CA ALA A 19 -2.75 17.94 17.33
C ALA A 19 -3.78 18.99 17.81
N LYS A 20 -4.85 18.57 18.51
CA LYS A 20 -6.00 19.42 18.89
C LYS A 20 -6.60 20.15 17.69
N GLY A 21 -6.61 19.50 16.52
CA GLY A 21 -7.12 20.06 15.28
C GLY A 21 -8.61 20.37 15.38
N SER A 22 -9.04 21.47 14.75
CA SER A 22 -10.47 21.86 14.73
C SER A 22 -10.94 22.32 13.36
N THR A 23 -10.03 22.47 12.40
CA THR A 23 -10.29 23.02 11.07
C THR A 23 -9.89 22.07 9.95
N PRO A 24 -10.44 22.21 8.73
CA PRO A 24 -9.95 21.51 7.55
C PRO A 24 -8.46 21.75 7.26
N GLN A 25 -7.93 22.94 7.60
CA GLN A 25 -6.52 23.26 7.45
C GLN A 25 -5.65 22.41 8.38
N ASP A 26 -6.09 22.20 9.62
CA ASP A 26 -5.39 21.29 10.56
C ASP A 26 -5.45 19.85 10.06
N LEU A 27 -6.58 19.43 9.48
CA LEU A 27 -6.73 18.08 8.92
C LEU A 27 -5.77 17.89 7.75
N ARG A 28 -5.66 18.89 6.86
CA ARG A 28 -4.68 18.88 5.77
C ARG A 28 -3.25 18.76 6.28
N LYS A 29 -2.87 19.53 7.32
CA LYS A 29 -1.52 19.45 7.92
C LYS A 29 -1.23 18.06 8.47
N VAL A 30 -2.19 17.47 9.19
CA VAL A 30 -2.07 16.11 9.74
C VAL A 30 -1.94 15.07 8.62
N ILE A 31 -2.73 15.17 7.56
CA ILE A 31 -2.64 14.27 6.40
C ILE A 31 -1.26 14.39 5.74
N ILE A 32 -0.75 15.61 5.51
CA ILE A 32 0.57 15.84 4.93
C ILE A 32 1.64 15.19 5.83
N ALA A 33 1.63 15.46 7.13
CA ALA A 33 2.60 14.89 8.07
C ALA A 33 2.58 13.35 8.08
N ILE A 34 1.39 12.74 8.09
CA ILE A 34 1.24 11.28 8.02
C ILE A 34 1.81 10.72 6.71
N ARG A 35 1.57 11.40 5.59
CA ARG A 35 2.05 10.95 4.26
C ARG A 35 3.56 11.09 4.14
N SER A 36 4.12 12.24 4.52
CA SER A 36 5.57 12.49 4.49
C SER A 36 6.36 11.55 5.39
N ALA A 37 5.78 11.09 6.51
CA ALA A 37 6.43 10.12 7.39
C ALA A 37 6.47 8.68 6.81
N LYS A 38 5.59 8.36 5.86
CA LYS A 38 5.40 6.98 5.34
C LYS A 38 5.88 6.78 3.91
N LEU A 39 5.95 7.84 3.13
CA LEU A 39 6.32 7.78 1.73
C LEU A 39 7.76 8.30 1.55
N PRO A 40 8.56 7.69 0.67
CA PRO A 40 9.86 8.23 0.32
C PRO A 40 9.69 9.56 -0.40
N ASP A 41 10.60 10.50 -0.13
CA ASP A 41 10.67 11.75 -0.87
C ASP A 41 11.01 11.45 -2.35
N PRO A 42 10.15 11.80 -3.33
CA PRO A 42 10.41 11.56 -4.74
C PRO A 42 11.68 12.22 -5.27
N GLU A 43 12.12 13.34 -4.66
CA GLU A 43 13.36 14.02 -5.05
C GLU A 43 14.60 13.25 -4.60
N GLN A 44 14.49 12.50 -3.49
CA GLN A 44 15.57 11.67 -2.98
C GLN A 44 15.56 10.25 -3.57
N TYR A 45 14.37 9.71 -3.82
CA TYR A 45 14.14 8.34 -4.24
C TYR A 45 13.05 8.31 -5.30
N GLY A 46 13.43 8.05 -6.56
CA GLY A 46 12.47 7.93 -7.66
C GLY A 46 11.40 6.89 -7.35
N ASN A 47 10.14 7.31 -7.29
CA ASN A 47 8.99 6.45 -7.04
C ASN A 47 7.72 7.02 -7.68
N ALA A 48 6.73 6.17 -7.93
CA ALA A 48 5.45 6.54 -8.53
C ALA A 48 4.28 6.45 -7.54
N GLY A 49 4.57 6.54 -6.24
CA GLY A 49 3.59 6.27 -5.19
C GLY A 49 3.22 4.79 -5.10
N SER A 50 1.94 4.50 -4.83
CA SER A 50 1.42 3.13 -4.79
C SER A 50 1.59 2.47 -6.16
N PHE A 51 2.35 1.38 -6.22
CA PHE A 51 2.62 0.67 -7.45
C PHE A 51 1.53 -0.35 -7.79
N PHE A 52 0.81 -0.86 -6.79
CA PHE A 52 -0.23 -1.86 -6.95
C PHE A 52 -1.56 -1.39 -6.37
N LYS A 53 -2.67 -1.83 -6.97
CA LYS A 53 -4.00 -1.66 -6.42
C LYS A 53 -4.24 -2.65 -5.28
N ASN A 54 -5.13 -2.29 -4.36
CA ASN A 54 -5.65 -3.25 -3.38
C ASN A 54 -6.65 -4.19 -4.07
N PRO A 55 -6.40 -5.52 -4.09
CA PRO A 55 -7.26 -6.47 -4.78
C PRO A 55 -8.62 -6.62 -4.09
N LEU A 56 -9.64 -6.88 -4.90
CA LEU A 56 -10.92 -7.41 -4.44
C LEU A 56 -10.86 -8.93 -4.65
N VAL A 57 -11.14 -9.69 -3.60
CA VAL A 57 -11.13 -11.16 -3.66
C VAL A 57 -12.47 -11.73 -3.25
N ASP A 58 -12.83 -12.86 -3.82
CA ASP A 58 -14.06 -13.56 -3.47
C ASP A 58 -13.95 -14.20 -2.08
N ARG A 59 -15.11 -14.48 -1.48
CA ARG A 59 -15.21 -15.07 -0.14
C ARG A 59 -14.42 -16.36 0.01
N THR A 60 -14.39 -17.21 -1.02
CA THR A 60 -13.65 -18.48 -0.98
C THR A 60 -12.15 -18.25 -0.80
N ILE A 61 -11.55 -17.38 -1.63
CA ILE A 61 -10.13 -17.03 -1.54
C ILE A 61 -9.86 -16.40 -0.17
N PHE A 62 -10.68 -15.44 0.24
CA PHE A 62 -10.53 -14.80 1.55
C PHE A 62 -10.60 -15.79 2.71
N SER A 63 -11.54 -16.74 2.68
CA SER A 63 -11.66 -17.79 3.68
C SER A 63 -10.40 -18.66 3.74
N CYS A 64 -9.83 -19.05 2.59
CA CYS A 64 -8.55 -19.77 2.54
C CYS A 64 -7.41 -18.97 3.17
N ILE A 65 -7.27 -17.68 2.80
CA ILE A 65 -6.26 -16.80 3.39
C ILE A 65 -6.42 -16.71 4.91
N ARG A 66 -7.66 -16.60 5.41
CA ARG A 66 -7.95 -16.49 6.85
C ARG A 66 -7.60 -17.73 7.68
N VAL A 67 -7.52 -18.92 7.07
CA VAL A 67 -7.10 -20.13 7.79
C VAL A 67 -5.64 -20.00 8.21
N GLU A 68 -4.78 -19.60 7.28
CA GLU A 68 -3.33 -19.45 7.50
C GLU A 68 -2.99 -18.10 8.16
N TYR A 69 -3.76 -17.06 7.86
CA TYR A 69 -3.55 -15.70 8.35
C TYR A 69 -4.82 -15.12 8.99
N PRO A 70 -5.13 -15.50 10.24
CA PRO A 70 -6.34 -15.03 10.93
C PRO A 70 -6.40 -13.51 11.15
N ASP A 71 -5.23 -12.85 11.12
CA ASP A 71 -5.02 -11.40 11.31
C ASP A 71 -5.12 -10.58 10.01
N VAL A 72 -5.43 -11.21 8.86
CA VAL A 72 -5.50 -10.51 7.57
C VAL A 72 -6.46 -9.31 7.65
N PRO A 73 -5.99 -8.08 7.35
CA PRO A 73 -6.87 -6.92 7.28
C PRO A 73 -7.70 -6.99 6.01
N PHE A 74 -8.97 -6.59 6.11
CA PHE A 74 -9.88 -6.56 4.97
C PHE A 74 -10.95 -5.49 5.15
N TYR A 75 -11.52 -5.07 4.03
CA TYR A 75 -12.67 -4.18 3.98
C TYR A 75 -13.72 -4.80 3.06
N PRO A 76 -14.93 -5.11 3.56
CA PRO A 76 -16.02 -5.60 2.71
C PRO A 76 -16.37 -4.57 1.63
N ASP A 77 -16.65 -5.04 0.41
CA ASP A 77 -17.15 -4.23 -0.69
C ASP A 77 -18.63 -4.54 -1.00
N ALA A 78 -19.31 -3.62 -1.69
CA ALA A 78 -20.72 -3.75 -2.05
C ALA A 78 -21.02 -5.02 -2.89
N GLY A 79 -20.04 -5.52 -3.64
CA GLY A 79 -20.15 -6.74 -4.45
C GLY A 79 -20.03 -8.06 -3.69
N ASN A 80 -20.09 -8.06 -2.35
CA ASN A 80 -19.86 -9.25 -1.51
C ASN A 80 -18.41 -9.80 -1.60
N GLN A 81 -17.49 -8.99 -2.10
CA GLN A 81 -16.05 -9.26 -2.17
C GLN A 81 -15.34 -8.64 -0.97
N MET A 82 -14.12 -9.08 -0.72
CA MET A 82 -13.26 -8.56 0.35
C MET A 82 -12.09 -7.82 -0.27
N LYS A 83 -11.96 -6.53 0.04
CA LYS A 83 -10.79 -5.74 -0.34
C LYS A 83 -9.66 -6.02 0.63
N ILE A 84 -8.56 -6.57 0.15
CA ILE A 84 -7.36 -6.82 0.97
C ILE A 84 -6.31 -5.74 0.69
N PRO A 85 -5.67 -5.15 1.71
CA PRO A 85 -4.53 -4.26 1.50
C PRO A 85 -3.36 -4.98 0.81
N ALA A 86 -3.00 -4.53 -0.39
CA ALA A 86 -1.88 -5.10 -1.14
C ALA A 86 -0.54 -4.97 -0.39
N ALA A 87 -0.34 -3.88 0.34
CA ALA A 87 0.84 -3.70 1.19
C ALA A 87 1.03 -4.85 2.20
N TRP A 88 -0.07 -5.37 2.76
CA TRP A 88 -0.04 -6.50 3.69
C TRP A 88 0.33 -7.80 2.99
N LEU A 89 -0.24 -8.06 1.80
CA LEU A 89 0.10 -9.24 0.99
C LEU A 89 1.58 -9.24 0.59
N ILE A 90 2.10 -8.08 0.16
CA ILE A 90 3.51 -7.88 -0.20
C ILE A 90 4.41 -8.09 1.02
N GLU A 91 4.03 -7.54 2.18
CA GLU A 91 4.76 -7.73 3.43
C GLU A 91 4.83 -9.21 3.85
N LYS A 92 3.68 -9.90 3.86
CA LYS A 92 3.61 -11.32 4.25
C LYS A 92 4.28 -12.25 3.24
N SER A 93 4.42 -11.81 1.98
CA SER A 93 5.24 -12.48 0.96
C SER A 93 6.74 -12.25 1.13
N GLY A 94 7.17 -11.50 2.16
CA GLY A 94 8.59 -11.24 2.44
C GLY A 94 9.22 -10.15 1.57
N TRP A 95 8.40 -9.30 0.93
CA TRP A 95 8.91 -8.27 0.02
C TRP A 95 9.09 -6.89 0.67
N LYS A 96 8.67 -6.69 1.92
CA LYS A 96 8.83 -5.41 2.65
C LYS A 96 10.31 -5.06 2.87
N GLY A 97 10.73 -3.90 2.38
CA GLY A 97 12.11 -3.42 2.43
C GLY A 97 13.08 -4.24 1.57
N LYS A 98 12.60 -5.22 0.79
CA LYS A 98 13.44 -6.06 -0.06
C LYS A 98 13.97 -5.22 -1.22
N ARG A 99 15.26 -5.38 -1.51
CA ARG A 99 15.98 -4.72 -2.60
C ARG A 99 16.67 -5.77 -3.47
N ILE A 100 16.56 -5.62 -4.79
CA ILE A 100 17.27 -6.42 -5.78
C ILE A 100 17.88 -5.43 -6.78
N GLY A 101 19.21 -5.36 -6.82
CA GLY A 101 19.92 -4.36 -7.61
C GLY A 101 19.51 -2.95 -7.21
N ASN A 102 18.97 -2.20 -8.17
CA ASN A 102 18.60 -0.79 -8.00
C ASN A 102 17.13 -0.58 -7.64
N VAL A 103 16.33 -1.64 -7.53
CA VAL A 103 14.89 -1.57 -7.20
C VAL A 103 14.62 -2.20 -5.84
N GLY A 104 13.72 -1.61 -5.07
CA GLY A 104 13.19 -2.25 -3.87
C GLY A 104 11.80 -1.75 -3.48
N THR A 105 11.21 -2.37 -2.47
CA THR A 105 10.00 -1.80 -1.83
C THR A 105 10.40 -0.88 -0.68
N TRP A 106 9.62 0.18 -0.44
CA TRP A 106 9.89 1.07 0.67
C TRP A 106 9.58 0.40 2.03
N PRO A 107 10.50 0.41 3.02
CA PRO A 107 10.31 -0.34 4.26
C PRO A 107 9.07 0.03 5.08
N SER A 108 8.67 1.31 5.08
CA SER A 108 7.48 1.76 5.81
C SER A 108 6.19 1.72 4.98
N GLN A 109 6.30 1.48 3.67
CA GLN A 109 5.16 1.32 2.77
C GLN A 109 5.52 0.36 1.61
N PRO A 110 5.34 -0.97 1.79
CA PRO A 110 5.71 -1.97 0.79
C PRO A 110 4.99 -1.83 -0.56
N LEU A 111 3.92 -1.04 -0.62
CA LEU A 111 3.20 -0.73 -1.85
C LEU A 111 4.00 0.19 -2.79
N VAL A 112 5.00 0.90 -2.28
CA VAL A 112 5.83 1.83 -3.05
C VAL A 112 7.08 1.11 -3.52
N LEU A 113 7.28 1.05 -4.84
CA LEU A 113 8.56 0.66 -5.43
C LEU A 113 9.46 1.89 -5.53
N VAL A 114 10.74 1.68 -5.22
CA VAL A 114 11.76 2.70 -5.14
C VAL A 114 12.91 2.35 -6.08
N ASN A 115 13.30 3.34 -6.88
CA ASN A 115 14.57 3.37 -7.58
C ASN A 115 15.63 3.95 -6.64
N TYR A 116 16.58 3.11 -6.22
CA TYR A 116 17.65 3.48 -5.30
C TYR A 116 18.86 4.11 -6.00
N ASP A 117 19.10 3.81 -7.27
CA ASP A 117 20.11 4.46 -8.11
C ASP A 117 20.05 3.92 -9.55
N GLY A 118 19.63 4.70 -10.53
CA GLY A 118 19.75 4.33 -11.94
C GLY A 118 18.98 3.09 -12.42
N ALA A 119 17.94 2.63 -11.70
CA ALA A 119 17.12 1.51 -12.16
C ALA A 119 16.45 1.81 -13.51
N THR A 120 16.54 0.85 -14.42
CA THR A 120 15.84 0.86 -15.69
C THR A 120 14.36 0.51 -15.52
N GLY A 121 13.52 0.89 -16.49
CA GLY A 121 12.12 0.49 -16.54
C GLY A 121 11.93 -1.04 -16.52
N GLN A 122 12.83 -1.78 -17.20
CA GLN A 122 12.81 -3.24 -17.21
C GLN A 122 13.11 -3.83 -15.83
N GLU A 123 14.09 -3.30 -15.09
CA GLU A 123 14.37 -3.77 -13.73
C GLU A 123 13.18 -3.54 -12.79
N ILE A 124 12.49 -2.41 -12.91
CA ILE A 124 11.28 -2.12 -12.13
C ILE A 124 10.15 -3.07 -12.52
N TYR A 125 9.96 -3.32 -13.82
CA TYR A 125 9.00 -4.27 -14.32
C TYR A 125 9.27 -5.68 -13.79
N ASP A 126 10.49 -6.19 -13.95
CA ASP A 126 10.89 -7.53 -13.51
C ASP A 126 10.81 -7.69 -12.00
N PHE A 127 11.14 -6.64 -11.24
CA PHE A 127 10.97 -6.62 -9.78
C PHE A 127 9.50 -6.74 -9.41
N SER A 128 8.64 -5.94 -10.05
CA SER A 128 7.21 -6.00 -9.81
C SER A 128 6.58 -7.32 -10.24
N GLN A 129 7.06 -7.95 -11.32
CA GLN A 129 6.58 -9.28 -11.75
C GLN A 129 6.83 -10.34 -10.68
N LYS A 130 8.03 -10.37 -10.08
CA LYS A 130 8.35 -11.30 -9.00
C LYS A 130 7.41 -11.12 -7.78
N ILE A 131 7.01 -9.88 -7.48
CA ILE A 131 6.01 -9.62 -6.43
C ILE A 131 4.65 -10.20 -6.80
N LEU A 132 4.19 -10.00 -8.05
CA LEU A 132 2.92 -10.55 -8.52
C LEU A 132 2.90 -12.08 -8.42
N GLU A 133 3.94 -12.72 -8.91
CA GLU A 133 4.09 -14.18 -8.90
C GLU A 133 4.10 -14.74 -7.48
N ASP A 134 4.83 -14.12 -6.55
CA ASP A 134 4.86 -14.57 -5.17
C ASP A 134 3.52 -14.37 -4.45
N VAL A 135 2.84 -13.24 -4.66
CA VAL A 135 1.53 -12.99 -4.04
C VAL A 135 0.48 -13.95 -4.58
N ASP A 136 0.47 -14.22 -5.89
CA ASP A 136 -0.43 -15.21 -6.48
C ASP A 136 -0.11 -16.62 -5.96
N ARG A 137 1.16 -17.02 -5.96
CA ARG A 137 1.57 -18.34 -5.47
C ARG A 137 1.24 -18.57 -3.99
N ILE A 138 1.35 -17.55 -3.14
CA ILE A 138 1.13 -17.68 -1.68
C ILE A 138 -0.35 -17.56 -1.31
N PHE A 139 -1.11 -16.69 -1.99
CA PHE A 139 -2.48 -16.35 -1.59
C PHE A 139 -3.55 -16.73 -2.61
N GLY A 140 -3.17 -17.09 -3.84
CA GLY A 140 -4.09 -17.21 -4.98
C GLY A 140 -4.70 -15.86 -5.38
N VAL A 141 -3.96 -14.76 -5.16
CA VAL A 141 -4.43 -13.39 -5.40
C VAL A 141 -3.57 -12.73 -6.48
N ILE A 142 -4.21 -12.34 -7.57
CA ILE A 142 -3.57 -11.57 -8.64
C ILE A 142 -3.63 -10.08 -8.27
N LEU A 143 -2.47 -9.45 -8.10
CA LEU A 143 -2.38 -8.00 -7.95
C LEU A 143 -2.32 -7.34 -9.32
N GLU A 144 -2.86 -6.12 -9.40
CA GLU A 144 -2.76 -5.26 -10.57
C GLU A 144 -1.81 -4.09 -10.29
N ARG A 145 -0.99 -3.74 -11.27
CA ARG A 145 -0.21 -2.50 -11.23
C ARG A 145 -1.16 -1.30 -11.39
N GLU A 146 -0.88 -0.23 -10.68
CA GLU A 146 -1.57 1.07 -10.83
C GLU A 146 -0.84 1.97 -11.83
N VAL A 147 0.46 1.77 -12.02
CA VAL A 147 1.29 2.53 -12.96
C VAL A 147 1.28 1.91 -14.35
N ASN A 148 1.22 2.75 -15.38
CA ASN A 148 1.44 2.34 -16.76
C ASN A 148 2.94 2.15 -16.99
N VAL A 149 3.37 0.94 -17.30
CA VAL A 149 4.71 0.67 -17.82
C VAL A 149 4.63 0.83 -19.33
N ILE A 150 5.30 1.85 -19.87
CA ILE A 150 5.36 2.18 -21.31
C ILE A 150 6.69 1.70 -21.87
#